data_AF-A0A5N0GE70-F1
#
_entry.id   AF-A0A5N0GE70-F1
#
_cell.length_a   1.000
_cell.length_b   1.000
_cell.length_c   1.000
_cell.angle_alpha   90.00
_cell.angle_beta   90.00
_cell.angle_gamma   90.00
#
_symmetry.space_group_name_H-M   'P 1'
#
loop_
_entity.id
_entity.type
_entity.pdbx_description
1 polymer ?
#
loop_
_entity_poly.entity_id
_entity_poly.type
_entity_poly.pdbx_seq_one_letter_code
_entity_poly.pdbx_strand_id
1 'polypeptide(L)' 'TAISMYPRMWAASGVDYPTLLATMVETALARGVGLR' A
#
# COMPACT_ATOMS: atom_id res chain seq x y z
N THR A 1 -5.97 -12.79 5.25
CA THR A 1 -5.16 -13.51 4.24
C THR A 1 -4.96 -12.62 3.03
N ALA A 2 -3.72 -12.42 2.55
CA ALA A 2 -3.42 -11.59 1.38
C ALA A 2 -3.49 -12.42 0.08
N ILE A 3 -4.69 -12.85 -0.31
CA ILE A 3 -4.88 -13.74 -1.48
C ILE A 3 -5.04 -13.00 -2.81
N SER A 4 -5.28 -11.69 -2.80
CA SER A 4 -5.45 -10.91 -4.03
C SER A 4 -4.13 -10.83 -4.83
N MET A 5 -4.23 -10.58 -6.14
CA MET A 5 -3.05 -10.45 -7.00
C MET A 5 -2.20 -9.21 -6.67
N TYR A 6 -2.83 -8.11 -6.27
CA TYR A 6 -2.15 -6.86 -5.94
C TYR A 6 -1.04 -7.04 -4.87
N PRO A 7 -1.32 -7.53 -3.63
CA PRO A 7 -0.26 -7.76 -2.65
C PRO A 7 0.71 -8.88 -3.04
N ARG A 8 0.29 -9.86 -3.87
CA ARG A 8 1.20 -10.91 -4.37
C ARG A 8 2.28 -10.38 -5.32
N MET A 9 1.93 -9.43 -6.18
CA MET A 9 2.90 -8.81 -7.11
C MET A 9 3.95 -7.99 -6.34
N TRP A 10 3.54 -7.27 -5.31
CA TRP A 10 4.47 -6.54 -4.43
C TRP A 10 5.34 -7.46 -3.58
N ALA A 11 4.80 -8.57 -3.09
CA ALA A 11 5.60 -9.57 -2.41
C ALA A 11 6.68 -10.16 -3.32
N ALA A 12 6.37 -10.39 -4.61
CA ALA A 12 7.33 -10.88 -5.59
C ALA A 12 8.46 -9.86 -5.89
N SER A 13 8.24 -8.56 -5.65
CA SER A 13 9.27 -7.53 -5.73
C SER A 13 9.97 -7.24 -4.40
N GLY A 14 9.68 -8.02 -3.33
CA GLY A 14 10.32 -7.89 -2.02
C GLY A 14 9.65 -6.92 -1.05
N VAL A 15 8.45 -6.42 -1.36
CA VAL A 15 7.66 -5.56 -0.46
C VAL A 15 6.65 -6.41 0.29
N ASP A 16 6.82 -6.52 1.61
CA ASP A 16 5.89 -7.27 2.44
C ASP A 16 4.56 -6.51 2.64
N TYR A 17 3.55 -7.26 3.09
CA TYR A 17 2.19 -6.73 3.18
C TYR A 17 2.06 -5.59 4.22
N PRO A 18 2.65 -5.66 5.43
CA PRO A 18 2.66 -4.53 6.36
C PRO A 18 3.32 -3.26 5.78
N THR A 19 4.47 -3.40 5.10
CA THR A 19 5.17 -2.27 4.48
C THR A 19 4.33 -1.62 3.39
N LEU A 20 3.72 -2.43 2.53
CA LEU A 20 2.81 -1.95 1.48
C LEU A 20 1.65 -1.12 2.05
N LEU A 21 1.02 -1.61 3.13
CA LEU A 21 -0.06 -0.87 3.79
C LEU A 21 0.42 0.44 4.40
N ALA A 22 1.58 0.43 5.07
CA ALA A 22 2.17 1.63 5.64
C ALA A 22 2.41 2.69 4.56
N THR A 23 3.05 2.31 3.44
CA THR A 23 3.30 3.21 2.31
C THR A 23 2.01 3.80 1.72
N MET A 24 0.95 3.00 1.57
CA MET A 24 -0.34 3.50 1.09
C MET A 24 -0.96 4.55 2.01
N VAL A 25 -0.94 4.27 3.32
CA VAL A 25 -1.47 5.18 4.34
C VAL A 25 -0.67 6.47 4.34
N GLU A 26 0.65 6.39 4.37
CA GLU A 26 1.55 7.56 4.31
C GLU A 26 1.30 8.39 3.05
N THR A 27 1.20 7.75 1.89
CA THR A 27 0.92 8.43 0.62
C THR A 27 -0.43 9.13 0.63
N ALA A 28 -1.47 8.49 1.19
CA ALA A 28 -2.79 9.09 1.31
C ALA A 28 -2.79 10.30 2.24
N LEU A 29 -2.09 10.22 3.37
CA LEU A 29 -1.92 11.32 4.32
C LEU A 29 -1.18 12.50 3.66
N ALA A 30 -0.09 12.24 2.95
CA ALA A 30 0.72 13.27 2.28
C ALA A 30 -0.06 13.99 1.17
N ARG A 31 -0.89 13.26 0.41
CA ARG A 31 -1.75 13.83 -0.63
C ARG A 31 -2.89 14.68 -0.05
N GLY A 32 -3.38 14.32 1.14
CA GLY A 32 -4.58 14.91 1.73
C GLY A 32 -5.88 14.54 1.00
N VAL A 33 -7.02 14.78 1.66
CA VAL A 33 -8.35 14.60 1.08
C VAL A 33 -8.78 15.92 0.43
N GLY A 34 -8.44 16.08 -0.86
CA GLY A 34 -8.66 17.33 -1.58
C GLY A 34 -10.15 17.68 -1.72
N LEU A 35 -10.60 18.67 -0.94
CA LEU A 35 -11.79 19.53 -1.10
C LEU A 35 -11.56 20.84 -0.31
N ARG A 36 -10.42 21.49 -0.52
CA ARG A 36 -10.05 22.76 0.15
C ARG A 36 -9.62 23.76 -0.91
#